data_AF-A0A534RBU0-F1
#
_entry.id   AF-A0A534RBU0-F1
#
_cell.length_a   1.000
_cell.length_b   1.000
_cell.length_c   1.000
_cell.angle_alpha   90.00
_cell.angle_beta   90.00
_cell.angle_gamma   90.00
#
_symmetry.space_group_name_H-M   'P 1'
#
loop_
_entity.id
_entity.type
_entity.pdbx_description
1 polymer ?
#
loop_
_entity_poly.entity_id
_entity_poly.type
_entity_poly.pdbx_seq_one_letter_code
_entity_poly.pdbx_strand_id
1 'polypeptide(L)'
;MPSSACARAPRTTRPATSSRRIARRSATARATIRLPRRCSHRRSRSRCTVISPRRRFVVSSTESSQSVAERTAPILVAGHQPHYLPWIGYFNKIEQSSRFCLVDSVQFTKKWFQNRNKIRTKSGEVWLTVPVKTHDRFEQPIADVLIDNATPWRRKHWRTIELAYKDAPFFKRYADFFIDVYAREWTKLVDLNEHVMLGVMELLNIKKDVVRSSTFGPKGQKTDLLIDICRKTGADGYLSGTGGAKSYVQLEKFEEAGLLHEFQQFTHPVYPQIHGGFVPRMAVLDLLFNV
;
A
#
# COMPACT_ATOMS: atom_id res chain seq x y z
N MET A 1 51.74 -27.98 46.17
CA MET A 1 50.81 -27.67 45.06
C MET A 1 49.41 -27.61 45.67
N PRO A 2 48.85 -26.40 45.90
CA PRO A 2 47.94 -26.19 47.02
C PRO A 2 46.45 -26.33 46.68
N SER A 3 45.72 -26.72 47.73
CA SER A 3 44.28 -26.58 47.95
C SER A 3 43.99 -25.23 48.59
N SER A 4 42.89 -24.55 48.21
CA SER A 4 42.33 -23.32 48.79
C SER A 4 41.26 -22.77 47.82
N ALA A 5 40.12 -22.16 48.17
CA ALA A 5 39.37 -22.01 49.40
C ALA A 5 38.00 -21.41 49.00
N CYS A 6 37.02 -21.60 49.86
CA CYS A 6 35.66 -21.07 49.82
C CYS A 6 35.63 -19.54 49.95
N ALA A 7 34.75 -18.83 49.20
CA ALA A 7 34.29 -17.49 49.58
C ALA A 7 32.87 -17.23 49.04
N ARG A 8 31.95 -16.95 49.97
CA ARG A 8 30.56 -16.54 49.78
C ARG A 8 30.43 -15.01 49.87
N ALA A 9 29.47 -14.47 49.11
CA ALA A 9 28.63 -13.27 49.37
C ALA A 9 29.29 -11.87 49.23
N PRO A 10 28.54 -10.77 48.90
CA PRO A 10 27.11 -10.58 49.21
C PRO A 10 26.19 -10.03 48.10
N ARG A 11 24.89 -10.26 48.38
CA ARG A 11 23.73 -9.62 47.78
C ARG A 11 23.75 -8.12 48.06
N THR A 12 23.58 -7.30 47.03
CA THR A 12 23.26 -5.89 47.20
C THR A 12 21.76 -5.68 47.10
N THR A 13 21.27 -4.95 48.09
CA THR A 13 19.89 -4.65 48.44
C THR A 13 19.32 -3.54 47.56
N ARG A 14 18.04 -3.69 47.18
CA ARG A 14 17.19 -2.60 46.66
C ARG A 14 16.96 -1.56 47.76
N PRO A 15 16.92 -0.26 47.45
CA PRO A 15 16.11 0.68 48.19
C PRO A 15 14.75 0.86 47.50
N ALA A 16 13.70 0.70 48.30
CA ALA A 16 12.36 1.18 48.01
C ALA A 16 12.35 2.71 48.13
N THR A 17 11.75 3.40 47.17
CA THR A 17 11.35 4.79 47.32
C THR A 17 9.91 5.00 46.89
N SER A 18 9.32 5.94 47.61
CA SER A 18 7.91 6.10 47.93
C SER A 18 7.04 6.62 46.80
N SER A 19 5.78 6.25 46.92
CA SER A 19 4.63 6.81 46.24
C SER A 19 4.53 8.34 46.39
N ARG A 20 4.46 9.06 45.27
CA ARG A 20 3.73 10.34 45.19
C ARG A 20 2.80 10.31 43.97
N ARG A 21 1.50 10.27 44.28
CA ARG A 21 0.41 10.56 43.35
C ARG A 21 0.56 11.99 42.81
N ILE A 22 0.63 12.14 41.50
CA ILE A 22 0.29 13.38 40.81
C ILE A 22 -0.89 13.06 39.91
N ALA A 23 -2.07 13.50 40.32
CA ALA A 23 -3.27 13.49 39.50
C ALA A 23 -3.09 14.49 38.35
N ARG A 24 -3.06 14.01 37.11
CA ARG A 24 -3.26 14.84 35.92
C ARG A 24 -4.64 14.54 35.35
N ARG A 25 -5.52 15.53 35.48
CA ARG A 25 -6.84 15.61 34.86
C ARG A 25 -6.74 15.30 33.36
N SER A 26 -7.40 14.23 32.94
CA SER A 26 -7.63 13.92 31.53
C SER A 26 -8.98 14.52 31.14
N ALA A 27 -8.97 15.61 30.37
CA ALA A 27 -10.16 16.12 29.73
C ALA A 27 -10.44 15.29 28.47
N THR A 28 -11.43 14.41 28.53
CA THR A 28 -11.97 13.65 27.39
C THR A 28 -12.87 14.56 26.56
N ALA A 29 -12.32 15.13 25.48
CA ALA A 29 -13.13 15.73 24.43
C ALA A 29 -13.66 14.62 23.50
N ARG A 30 -14.94 14.24 23.69
CA ARG A 30 -15.69 13.44 22.72
C ARG A 30 -15.98 14.28 21.48
N ALA A 31 -15.20 14.08 20.41
CA ALA A 31 -15.59 14.56 19.09
C ALA A 31 -16.65 13.62 18.50
N THR A 32 -17.90 14.08 18.49
CA THR A 32 -19.03 13.35 17.92
C THR A 32 -19.11 13.70 16.44
N ILE A 33 -18.75 12.78 15.56
CA ILE A 33 -18.87 12.97 14.10
C ILE A 33 -20.35 12.81 13.72
N ARG A 34 -20.99 13.93 13.36
CA ARG A 34 -22.33 13.97 12.73
C ARG A 34 -22.20 13.66 11.25
N LEU A 35 -22.82 12.57 10.80
CA LEU A 35 -23.03 12.27 9.38
C LEU A 35 -24.18 13.13 8.81
N PRO A 36 -24.06 13.71 7.61
CA PRO A 36 -25.15 14.45 6.98
C PRO A 36 -26.23 13.51 6.44
N ARG A 37 -27.50 13.87 6.72
CA ARG A 37 -28.71 13.22 6.21
C ARG A 37 -28.84 13.47 4.70
N ARG A 38 -29.11 12.42 3.92
CA ARG A 38 -29.45 12.51 2.49
C ARG A 38 -30.78 13.24 2.31
N CYS A 39 -30.77 14.26 1.47
CA CYS A 39 -31.96 14.94 0.96
C CYS A 39 -32.41 14.23 -0.33
N SER A 40 -33.66 13.76 -0.37
CA SER A 40 -34.29 13.18 -1.55
C SER A 40 -34.79 14.31 -2.45
N HIS A 41 -34.38 14.31 -3.73
CA HIS A 41 -34.99 15.17 -4.75
C HIS A 41 -35.66 14.32 -5.83
N ARG A 42 -36.96 14.60 -5.94
CA ARG A 42 -37.97 13.98 -6.79
C ARG A 42 -37.83 14.55 -8.20
N ARG A 43 -37.71 13.68 -9.21
CA ARG A 43 -37.78 14.07 -10.63
C ARG A 43 -39.20 14.49 -11.00
N SER A 44 -39.31 15.57 -11.77
CA SER A 44 -40.49 15.87 -12.59
C SER A 44 -40.02 16.27 -13.99
N ARG A 45 -40.63 15.66 -15.00
CA ARG A 45 -40.41 15.82 -16.44
C ARG A 45 -41.28 16.97 -16.99
N SER A 46 -41.01 17.30 -18.26
CA SER A 46 -41.85 18.01 -19.27
C SER A 46 -41.30 19.41 -19.59
N ARG A 47 -41.19 19.89 -20.83
CA ARG A 47 -41.73 19.45 -22.13
C ARG A 47 -40.92 20.14 -23.25
N CYS A 48 -40.71 19.45 -24.37
CA CYS A 48 -40.25 20.03 -25.63
C CYS A 48 -41.34 20.94 -26.23
N THR A 49 -40.92 22.05 -26.84
CA THR A 49 -41.66 22.66 -27.95
C THR A 49 -40.66 23.31 -28.92
N VAL A 50 -40.82 22.96 -30.20
CA VAL A 50 -40.10 23.45 -31.38
C VAL A 50 -40.82 24.71 -31.90
N ILE A 51 -40.08 25.66 -32.49
CA ILE A 51 -40.38 26.37 -33.77
C ILE A 51 -39.33 27.50 -34.01
N SER A 52 -38.77 27.52 -35.23
CA SER A 52 -37.83 28.50 -35.81
C SER A 52 -38.57 29.77 -36.33
N PRO A 53 -37.97 30.88 -36.84
CA PRO A 53 -36.95 30.86 -37.91
C PRO A 53 -35.86 31.97 -37.93
N ARG A 54 -34.79 31.63 -38.66
CA ARG A 54 -33.93 32.48 -39.52
C ARG A 54 -33.49 33.86 -39.01
N ARG A 55 -32.21 33.94 -38.63
CA ARG A 55 -31.37 35.13 -38.89
C ARG A 55 -30.06 34.71 -39.53
N ARG A 56 -29.75 35.34 -40.68
CA ARG A 56 -28.41 35.36 -41.27
C ARG A 56 -27.46 35.97 -40.25
N PHE A 57 -26.39 35.26 -39.91
CA PHE A 57 -25.24 35.86 -39.25
C PHE A 57 -23.97 35.51 -40.02
N VAL A 58 -23.15 36.55 -40.11
CA VAL A 58 -21.93 36.71 -40.87
C VAL A 58 -20.92 35.62 -40.51
N VAL A 59 -20.23 35.09 -41.52
CA VAL A 59 -19.06 34.22 -41.35
C VAL A 59 -17.95 35.09 -40.74
N SER A 60 -17.81 35.02 -39.43
CA SER A 60 -16.63 35.50 -38.71
C SER A 60 -15.70 34.30 -38.57
N SER A 61 -14.56 34.38 -39.25
CA SER A 61 -13.40 33.52 -39.05
C SER A 61 -12.84 33.75 -37.65
N THR A 62 -13.36 33.04 -36.66
CA THR A 62 -12.69 32.89 -35.38
C THR A 62 -11.86 31.63 -35.44
N GLU A 63 -10.55 31.80 -35.48
CA GLU A 63 -9.59 30.77 -35.15
C GLU A 63 -10.01 30.12 -33.84
N SER A 64 -10.37 28.84 -33.93
CA SER A 64 -10.59 27.97 -32.79
C SER A 64 -9.23 27.71 -32.14
N SER A 65 -8.76 28.67 -31.34
CA SER A 65 -7.75 28.43 -30.32
C SER A 65 -8.33 27.40 -29.36
N GLN A 66 -7.90 26.14 -29.55
CA GLN A 66 -8.15 25.09 -28.60
C GLN A 66 -7.64 25.57 -27.25
N SER A 67 -8.56 25.80 -26.31
CA SER A 67 -8.23 26.10 -24.94
C SER A 67 -7.42 24.92 -24.39
N VAL A 68 -6.12 25.11 -24.23
CA VAL A 68 -5.29 24.21 -23.43
C VAL A 68 -5.84 24.30 -22.02
N ALA A 69 -6.66 23.32 -21.65
CA ALA A 69 -7.23 23.23 -20.32
C ALA A 69 -6.08 23.29 -19.31
N GLU A 70 -6.14 24.28 -18.44
CA GLU A 70 -5.19 24.54 -17.36
C GLU A 70 -5.09 23.26 -16.49
N ARG A 71 -4.03 22.47 -16.67
CA ARG A 71 -3.74 21.35 -15.77
C ARG A 71 -3.30 21.95 -14.44
N THR A 72 -4.21 22.00 -13.49
CA THR A 72 -3.99 22.73 -12.22
C THR A 72 -3.12 21.98 -11.20
N ALA A 73 -2.81 20.70 -11.43
CA ALA A 73 -1.87 19.94 -10.60
C ALA A 73 -1.01 18.99 -11.45
N PRO A 74 0.27 18.79 -11.10
CA PRO A 74 1.15 17.86 -11.80
C PRO A 74 0.69 16.41 -11.65
N ILE A 75 0.76 15.64 -12.73
CA ILE A 75 0.49 14.20 -12.72
C ILE A 75 1.73 13.47 -12.23
N LEU A 76 1.71 13.05 -10.97
CA LEU A 76 2.77 12.23 -10.39
C LEU A 76 2.44 10.74 -10.50
N VAL A 77 3.35 9.97 -11.11
CA VAL A 77 3.28 8.51 -11.08
C VAL A 77 4.10 7.97 -9.92
N ALA A 78 3.51 7.06 -9.13
CA ALA A 78 4.28 6.28 -8.16
C ALA A 78 4.44 4.86 -8.69
N GLY A 79 5.61 4.26 -8.50
CA GLY A 79 5.84 2.85 -8.79
C GLY A 79 6.27 2.04 -7.58
N HIS A 80 5.81 0.79 -7.52
CA HIS A 80 6.37 -0.20 -6.60
C HIS A 80 6.27 -1.61 -7.16
N GLN A 81 7.19 -2.47 -6.74
CA GLN A 81 7.09 -3.89 -7.03
C GLN A 81 5.81 -4.48 -6.43
N PRO A 82 5.20 -5.50 -7.06
CA PRO A 82 4.07 -6.21 -6.47
C PRO A 82 4.53 -6.93 -5.20
N HIS A 83 3.94 -6.55 -4.06
CA HIS A 83 4.23 -7.15 -2.76
C HIS A 83 3.09 -8.06 -2.32
N TYR A 84 3.44 -9.17 -1.67
CA TYR A 84 2.46 -10.05 -1.04
C TYR A 84 1.96 -9.41 0.26
N LEU A 85 0.64 -9.28 0.41
CA LEU A 85 -0.01 -8.62 1.54
C LEU A 85 0.65 -7.27 1.93
N PRO A 86 0.68 -6.26 1.05
CA PRO A 86 1.45 -5.04 1.30
C PRO A 86 1.09 -4.39 2.65
N TRP A 87 2.03 -3.66 3.24
CA TRP A 87 1.80 -2.88 4.47
C TRP A 87 1.13 -1.54 4.16
N ILE A 88 0.58 -0.86 5.16
CA ILE A 88 -0.21 0.38 4.95
C ILE A 88 0.56 1.51 4.24
N GLY A 89 1.89 1.61 4.41
CA GLY A 89 2.71 2.58 3.70
C GLY A 89 2.71 2.39 2.18
N TYR A 90 2.46 1.17 1.69
CA TYR A 90 2.28 0.90 0.26
C TYR A 90 1.04 1.62 -0.28
N PHE A 91 -0.08 1.49 0.42
CA PHE A 91 -1.36 2.09 0.05
C PHE A 91 -1.39 3.61 0.22
N ASN A 92 -0.72 4.13 1.26
CA ASN A 92 -0.55 5.57 1.40
C ASN A 92 0.22 6.18 0.21
N LYS A 93 1.20 5.46 -0.35
CA LYS A 93 1.91 5.92 -1.55
C LYS A 93 1.01 5.91 -2.78
N ILE A 94 0.19 4.87 -2.94
CA ILE A 94 -0.83 4.82 -4.01
C ILE A 94 -1.77 6.03 -3.87
N GLU A 95 -2.24 6.31 -2.66
CA GLU A 95 -3.19 7.40 -2.41
C GLU A 95 -2.61 8.79 -2.75
N GLN A 96 -1.31 8.99 -2.49
CA GLN A 96 -0.59 10.23 -2.81
C GLN A 96 -0.26 10.41 -4.30
N SER A 97 -0.34 9.36 -5.12
CA SER A 97 -0.03 9.47 -6.55
C SER A 97 -1.28 9.82 -7.39
N SER A 98 -1.06 10.36 -8.58
CA SER A 98 -2.11 10.51 -9.59
C SER A 98 -2.40 9.19 -10.29
N ARG A 99 -1.34 8.41 -10.53
CA ARG A 99 -1.39 7.06 -11.11
C ARG A 99 -0.39 6.14 -10.42
N PHE A 100 -0.68 4.85 -10.38
CA PHE A 100 0.21 3.86 -9.80
C PHE A 100 0.71 2.86 -10.85
N CYS A 101 2.02 2.64 -10.87
CA CYS A 101 2.68 1.65 -11.69
C CYS A 101 3.06 0.44 -10.83
N LEU A 102 2.45 -0.71 -11.09
CA LEU A 102 2.85 -1.99 -10.52
C LEU A 102 4.07 -2.49 -11.29
N VAL A 103 5.26 -2.33 -10.69
CA VAL A 103 6.55 -2.57 -11.36
C VAL A 103 6.89 -4.06 -11.30
N ASP A 104 6.32 -4.83 -12.22
CA ASP A 104 6.46 -6.29 -12.33
C ASP A 104 7.51 -6.73 -13.36
N SER A 105 8.01 -5.82 -14.19
CA SER A 105 9.02 -6.07 -15.21
C SER A 105 10.47 -6.14 -14.68
N VAL A 106 10.68 -5.90 -13.39
CA VAL A 106 12.01 -5.96 -12.75
C VAL A 106 12.28 -7.34 -12.16
N GLN A 107 13.55 -7.63 -11.88
CA GLN A 107 13.99 -8.92 -11.35
C GLN A 107 13.31 -9.28 -10.02
N PHE A 108 12.90 -10.55 -9.90
CA PHE A 108 12.38 -11.13 -8.67
C PHE A 108 13.48 -11.34 -7.62
N THR A 109 13.18 -11.02 -6.36
CA THR A 109 14.07 -11.28 -5.21
C THR A 109 13.40 -12.25 -4.24
N LYS A 110 13.98 -13.45 -4.13
CA LYS A 110 13.45 -14.50 -3.24
C LYS A 110 13.56 -14.09 -1.77
N LYS A 111 12.58 -14.51 -0.96
CA LYS A 111 12.48 -14.23 0.48
C LYS A 111 12.35 -12.73 0.80
N TRP A 112 11.77 -11.97 -0.13
CA TRP A 112 11.50 -10.55 0.03
C TRP A 112 10.00 -10.25 0.05
N PHE A 113 9.63 -8.98 0.25
CA PHE A 113 8.23 -8.57 0.37
C PHE A 113 7.36 -8.93 -0.85
N GLN A 114 7.99 -9.24 -1.98
CA GLN A 114 7.33 -9.78 -3.17
C GLN A 114 6.61 -11.11 -2.91
N ASN A 115 7.18 -12.02 -2.09
CA ASN A 115 6.61 -13.34 -1.85
C ASN A 115 6.38 -13.67 -0.38
N ARG A 116 6.59 -12.73 0.55
CA ARG A 116 6.30 -12.93 1.97
C ARG A 116 6.01 -11.64 2.70
N ASN A 117 5.20 -11.72 3.75
CA ASN A 117 5.06 -10.61 4.70
C ASN A 117 4.81 -11.15 6.10
N LYS A 118 4.92 -10.26 7.08
CA LYS A 118 4.69 -10.54 8.49
C LYS A 118 3.25 -10.25 8.87
N ILE A 119 2.72 -11.12 9.70
CA ILE A 119 1.51 -10.86 10.48
C ILE A 119 1.84 -10.94 11.96
N ARG A 120 1.00 -10.31 12.77
CA ARG A 120 1.10 -10.36 14.22
C ARG A 120 0.32 -11.57 14.74
N THR A 121 0.87 -12.23 15.74
CA THR A 121 0.21 -13.32 16.48
C THR A 121 0.37 -13.08 17.99
N LYS A 122 -0.33 -13.86 18.81
CA LYS A 122 -0.15 -13.85 20.27
C LYS A 122 1.30 -14.12 20.70
N SER A 123 2.05 -14.90 19.93
CA SER A 123 3.45 -15.27 20.21
C SER A 123 4.49 -14.36 19.54
N GLY A 124 4.06 -13.28 18.87
CA GLY A 124 4.94 -12.37 18.15
C GLY A 124 4.70 -12.39 16.64
N GLU A 125 5.71 -11.98 15.87
CA GLU A 125 5.62 -11.85 14.41
C GLU A 125 5.86 -13.20 13.72
N VAL A 126 5.03 -13.50 12.72
CA VAL A 126 5.18 -14.71 11.89
C VAL A 126 5.23 -14.33 10.41
N TRP A 127 6.16 -14.93 9.68
CA TRP A 127 6.24 -14.79 8.23
C TRP A 127 5.26 -15.73 7.53
N LEU A 128 4.41 -15.17 6.67
CA LEU A 128 3.66 -15.90 5.66
C LEU A 128 4.45 -15.83 4.35
N THR A 129 4.84 -16.98 3.80
CA THR A 129 5.69 -17.05 2.60
C THR A 129 4.99 -17.85 1.52
N VAL A 130 4.69 -17.20 0.40
CA VAL A 130 4.20 -17.85 -0.81
C VAL A 130 5.36 -18.63 -1.44
N PRO A 131 5.25 -19.97 -1.55
CA PRO A 131 6.26 -20.78 -2.20
C PRO A 131 6.26 -20.48 -3.72
N VAL A 132 7.44 -20.40 -4.30
CA VAL A 132 7.64 -20.01 -5.71
C VAL A 132 8.68 -20.89 -6.37
N LYS A 133 8.52 -21.12 -7.68
CA LYS A 133 9.45 -21.92 -8.49
C LYS A 133 10.64 -21.05 -8.89
N THR A 134 11.80 -21.28 -8.28
CA THR A 134 13.00 -20.47 -8.51
C THR A 134 14.21 -21.25 -9.05
N HIS A 135 14.09 -22.57 -9.24
CA HIS A 135 15.19 -23.39 -9.75
C HIS A 135 15.60 -22.90 -11.15
N ASP A 136 16.89 -22.63 -11.35
CA ASP A 136 17.51 -22.10 -12.58
C ASP A 136 16.91 -20.81 -13.16
N ARG A 137 16.28 -19.98 -12.31
CA ARG A 137 15.58 -18.76 -12.73
C ARG A 137 16.00 -17.54 -11.89
N PHE A 138 17.30 -17.27 -11.87
CA PHE A 138 17.89 -16.22 -11.01
C PHE A 138 17.55 -14.80 -11.45
N GLU A 139 17.37 -14.57 -12.75
CA GLU A 139 17.11 -13.24 -13.34
C GLU A 139 15.66 -13.04 -13.79
N GLN A 140 14.76 -13.97 -13.41
CA GLN A 140 13.37 -13.90 -13.87
C GLN A 140 12.69 -12.59 -13.42
N PRO A 141 11.93 -11.92 -14.29
CA PRO A 141 11.13 -10.77 -13.89
C PRO A 141 9.97 -11.23 -12.99
N ILE A 142 9.48 -10.35 -12.12
CA ILE A 142 8.40 -10.70 -11.18
C ILE A 142 7.13 -11.14 -11.92
N ALA A 143 6.87 -10.57 -13.11
CA ALA A 143 5.76 -10.92 -13.99
C ALA A 143 5.71 -12.41 -14.40
N ASP A 144 6.84 -13.12 -14.34
CA ASP A 144 6.97 -14.51 -14.78
C ASP A 144 7.08 -15.51 -13.62
N VAL A 145 7.10 -15.02 -12.38
CA VAL A 145 7.27 -15.87 -11.20
C VAL A 145 6.05 -16.76 -11.00
N LEU A 146 6.27 -18.07 -11.11
CA LEU A 146 5.26 -19.09 -10.85
C LEU A 146 5.22 -19.48 -9.38
N ILE A 147 4.01 -19.62 -8.85
CA ILE A 147 3.77 -20.15 -7.50
C ILE A 147 3.97 -21.67 -7.51
N ASP A 148 4.55 -22.19 -6.45
CA ASP A 148 4.67 -23.62 -6.21
C ASP A 148 3.51 -24.12 -5.35
N ASN A 149 2.45 -24.61 -6.00
CA ASN A 149 1.27 -25.15 -5.34
C ASN A 149 1.42 -26.61 -4.87
N ALA A 150 2.62 -27.21 -4.92
CA ALA A 150 2.84 -28.56 -4.40
C ALA A 150 2.59 -28.67 -2.88
N THR A 151 2.67 -27.56 -2.16
CA THR A 151 2.35 -27.48 -0.73
C THR A 151 1.05 -26.71 -0.50
N PRO A 152 0.24 -27.06 0.52
CA PRO A 152 -1.03 -26.40 0.82
C PRO A 152 -0.84 -25.07 1.56
N TRP A 153 0.00 -24.19 1.02
CA TRP A 153 0.40 -22.92 1.64
C TRP A 153 -0.80 -22.00 1.88
N ARG A 154 -1.79 -21.98 0.97
CA ARG A 154 -3.00 -21.15 1.08
C ARG A 154 -3.79 -21.47 2.34
N ARG A 155 -4.09 -22.75 2.54
CA ARG A 155 -4.78 -23.26 3.75
C ARG A 155 -3.98 -22.93 5.01
N LYS A 156 -2.66 -23.10 4.99
CA LYS A 156 -1.79 -22.77 6.12
C LYS A 156 -1.81 -21.27 6.43
N HIS A 157 -1.72 -20.41 5.41
CA HIS A 157 -1.74 -18.96 5.57
C HIS A 157 -3.07 -18.50 6.14
N TRP A 158 -4.19 -18.90 5.53
CA TRP A 158 -5.52 -18.54 6.03
C TRP A 158 -5.72 -18.99 7.48
N ARG A 159 -5.37 -20.23 7.81
CA ARG A 159 -5.51 -20.72 9.18
C ARG A 159 -4.67 -19.92 10.18
N THR A 160 -3.46 -19.52 9.79
CA THR A 160 -2.60 -18.67 10.65
C THR A 160 -3.23 -17.29 10.86
N ILE A 161 -3.77 -16.68 9.80
CA ILE A 161 -4.44 -15.37 9.86
C ILE A 161 -5.70 -15.44 10.72
N GLU A 162 -6.55 -16.43 10.48
CA GLU A 162 -7.78 -16.65 11.23
C GLU A 162 -7.47 -16.81 12.73
N LEU A 163 -6.52 -17.68 13.09
CA LEU A 163 -6.15 -17.87 14.49
C LEU A 163 -5.58 -16.61 15.16
N ALA A 164 -4.89 -15.76 14.40
CA ALA A 164 -4.34 -14.51 14.89
C ALA A 164 -5.42 -13.43 15.11
N TYR A 165 -6.38 -13.33 14.19
CA TYR A 165 -7.26 -12.16 14.12
C TYR A 165 -8.75 -12.44 14.30
N LYS A 166 -9.20 -13.69 14.44
CA LYS A 166 -10.65 -14.01 14.54
C LYS A 166 -11.43 -13.22 15.59
N ASP A 167 -10.76 -12.84 16.67
CA ASP A 167 -11.33 -12.11 17.81
C ASP A 167 -11.13 -10.58 17.68
N ALA A 168 -10.58 -10.11 16.55
CA ALA A 168 -10.32 -8.69 16.32
C ALA A 168 -11.60 -7.94 15.95
N PRO A 169 -11.76 -6.66 16.34
CA PRO A 169 -13.03 -5.94 16.26
C PRO A 169 -13.65 -5.89 14.85
N PHE A 170 -12.81 -5.88 13.81
CA PHE A 170 -13.25 -5.77 12.42
C PHE A 170 -12.98 -7.04 11.60
N PHE A 171 -12.63 -8.16 12.24
CA PHE A 171 -12.36 -9.41 11.53
C PHE A 171 -13.51 -9.82 10.61
N LYS A 172 -14.73 -9.93 11.16
CA LYS A 172 -15.92 -10.32 10.39
C LYS A 172 -16.23 -9.39 9.22
N ARG A 173 -15.81 -8.11 9.30
CA ARG A 173 -16.08 -7.13 8.24
C ARG A 173 -15.21 -7.36 7.00
N TYR A 174 -13.97 -7.82 7.20
CA TYR A 174 -12.98 -7.90 6.11
C TYR A 174 -12.54 -9.33 5.80
N ALA A 175 -12.88 -10.31 6.63
CA ALA A 175 -12.42 -11.70 6.49
C ALA A 175 -12.82 -12.32 5.15
N ASP A 176 -14.02 -12.06 4.65
CA ASP A 176 -14.56 -12.69 3.44
C ASP A 176 -13.67 -12.45 2.21
N PHE A 177 -13.13 -11.25 2.06
CA PHE A 177 -12.18 -10.95 0.98
C PHE A 177 -10.93 -11.83 1.08
N PHE A 178 -10.34 -11.96 2.27
CA PHE A 178 -9.14 -12.77 2.45
C PHE A 178 -9.44 -14.28 2.35
N ILE A 179 -10.61 -14.73 2.80
CA ILE A 179 -11.08 -16.11 2.60
C ILE A 179 -11.07 -16.44 1.11
N ASP A 180 -11.66 -15.58 0.29
CA ASP A 180 -11.71 -15.75 -1.16
C ASP A 180 -10.30 -15.76 -1.79
N VAL A 181 -9.40 -14.85 -1.38
CA VAL A 181 -7.98 -14.86 -1.81
C VAL A 181 -7.32 -16.22 -1.56
N TYR A 182 -7.55 -16.85 -0.41
CA TYR A 182 -6.94 -18.14 -0.06
C TYR A 182 -7.73 -19.36 -0.55
N ALA A 183 -8.98 -19.20 -0.93
CA ALA A 183 -9.78 -20.26 -1.56
C ALA A 183 -9.37 -20.48 -3.03
N ARG A 184 -8.94 -19.42 -3.72
CA ARG A 184 -8.48 -19.45 -5.11
C ARG A 184 -7.10 -20.10 -5.25
N GLU A 185 -6.92 -20.90 -6.29
CA GLU A 185 -5.59 -21.28 -6.74
C GLU A 185 -4.97 -20.21 -7.64
N TRP A 186 -3.72 -19.84 -7.36
CA TRP A 186 -2.97 -18.83 -8.10
C TRP A 186 -1.80 -19.47 -8.84
N THR A 187 -1.63 -19.11 -10.11
CA THR A 187 -0.54 -19.61 -10.95
C THR A 187 0.69 -18.70 -10.89
N LYS A 188 0.50 -17.39 -11.10
CA LYS A 188 1.57 -16.39 -11.04
C LYS A 188 1.53 -15.58 -9.75
N LEU A 189 2.71 -15.23 -9.23
CA LEU A 189 2.85 -14.42 -8.02
C LEU A 189 2.30 -13.00 -8.22
N VAL A 190 2.55 -12.39 -9.40
CA VAL A 190 2.08 -11.05 -9.72
C VAL A 190 0.55 -10.95 -9.66
N ASP A 191 -0.17 -11.98 -10.14
CA ASP A 191 -1.63 -11.97 -10.17
C ASP A 191 -2.24 -12.05 -8.77
N LEU A 192 -1.66 -12.88 -7.89
CA LEU A 192 -2.02 -12.91 -6.47
C LEU A 192 -1.79 -11.55 -5.81
N ASN A 193 -0.60 -10.97 -6.01
CA ASN A 193 -0.21 -9.72 -5.36
C ASN A 193 -1.06 -8.54 -5.84
N GLU A 194 -1.33 -8.46 -7.16
CA GLU A 194 -2.20 -7.44 -7.73
C GLU A 194 -3.64 -7.61 -7.22
N HIS A 195 -4.18 -8.82 -7.19
CA HIS A 195 -5.52 -9.07 -6.68
C HIS A 195 -5.67 -8.63 -5.20
N VAL A 196 -4.70 -8.97 -4.36
CA VAL A 196 -4.65 -8.52 -2.97
C VAL A 196 -4.57 -6.99 -2.88
N MET A 197 -3.69 -6.37 -3.67
CA MET A 197 -3.52 -4.92 -3.68
C MET A 197 -4.81 -4.21 -4.10
N LEU A 198 -5.42 -4.62 -5.22
CA LEU A 198 -6.65 -4.01 -5.75
C LEU A 198 -7.83 -4.18 -4.79
N GLY A 199 -7.99 -5.38 -4.22
CA GLY A 199 -9.06 -5.60 -3.23
C GLY A 199 -8.86 -4.78 -1.96
N VAL A 200 -7.64 -4.62 -1.47
CA VAL A 200 -7.38 -3.73 -0.32
C VAL A 200 -7.58 -2.26 -0.69
N MET A 201 -7.24 -1.83 -1.92
CA MET A 201 -7.58 -0.48 -2.39
C MET A 201 -9.10 -0.25 -2.33
N GLU A 202 -9.91 -1.23 -2.76
CA GLU A 202 -11.36 -1.16 -2.65
C GLU A 202 -11.84 -1.07 -1.19
N LEU A 203 -11.32 -1.91 -0.31
CA LEU A 203 -11.65 -1.90 1.13
C LEU A 203 -11.29 -0.56 1.80
N LEU A 204 -10.21 0.09 1.35
CA LEU A 204 -9.76 1.41 1.82
C LEU A 204 -10.40 2.58 1.05
N ASN A 205 -11.27 2.30 0.07
CA ASN A 205 -11.86 3.29 -0.83
C ASN A 205 -10.83 4.17 -1.58
N ILE A 206 -9.69 3.58 -1.93
CA ILE A 206 -8.63 4.18 -2.75
C ILE A 206 -8.99 3.97 -4.22
N LYS A 207 -9.25 5.07 -4.94
CA LYS A 207 -9.63 5.05 -6.36
C LYS A 207 -8.51 5.66 -7.20
N LYS A 208 -7.60 4.82 -7.65
CA LYS A 208 -6.43 5.22 -8.45
C LYS A 208 -6.27 4.30 -9.65
N ASP A 209 -5.84 4.87 -10.76
CA ASP A 209 -5.46 4.09 -11.93
C ASP A 209 -4.21 3.28 -11.62
N VAL A 210 -4.27 1.98 -11.92
CA VAL A 210 -3.14 1.06 -11.78
C VAL A 210 -2.77 0.52 -13.16
N VAL A 211 -1.48 0.51 -13.48
CA VAL A 211 -0.94 -0.09 -14.70
C VAL A 211 0.27 -0.96 -14.37
N ARG A 212 0.42 -2.11 -15.02
CA ARG A 212 1.60 -2.96 -14.86
C ARG A 212 2.75 -2.45 -15.74
N SER A 213 3.97 -2.45 -15.25
CA SER A 213 5.11 -2.03 -16.08
C SER A 213 5.34 -2.96 -17.27
N SER A 214 5.02 -4.25 -17.13
CA SER A 214 5.07 -5.23 -18.21
C SER A 214 4.20 -4.90 -19.43
N THR A 215 3.15 -4.08 -19.32
CA THR A 215 2.26 -3.75 -20.45
C THR A 215 2.81 -2.65 -21.37
N PHE A 216 3.79 -1.87 -20.92
CA PHE A 216 4.43 -0.81 -21.72
C PHE A 216 5.97 -0.88 -21.74
N GLY A 217 6.54 -1.85 -21.01
CA GLY A 217 7.94 -2.28 -21.08
C GLY A 217 8.96 -1.16 -20.85
N PRO A 218 8.97 -0.48 -19.69
CA PRO A 218 9.95 0.55 -19.42
C PRO A 218 11.36 -0.04 -19.36
N LYS A 219 12.36 0.79 -19.68
CA LYS A 219 13.77 0.41 -19.83
C LYS A 219 14.63 1.15 -18.80
N GLY A 220 15.86 0.67 -18.64
CA GLY A 220 16.80 1.22 -17.66
C GLY A 220 16.70 0.54 -16.30
N GLN A 221 17.46 1.08 -15.34
CA GLN A 221 17.53 0.58 -13.96
C GLN A 221 17.50 1.77 -13.00
N LYS A 222 17.11 1.52 -11.74
CA LYS A 222 17.11 2.55 -10.69
C LYS A 222 16.40 3.82 -11.19
N THR A 223 17.04 4.99 -11.11
CA THR A 223 16.50 6.28 -11.56
C THR A 223 16.08 6.30 -13.02
N ASP A 224 16.85 5.68 -13.92
CA ASP A 224 16.55 5.71 -15.36
C ASP A 224 15.25 4.96 -15.67
N LEU A 225 14.98 3.88 -14.92
CA LEU A 225 13.70 3.17 -14.99
C LEU A 225 12.54 4.05 -14.54
N LEU A 226 12.73 4.86 -13.50
CA LEU A 226 11.68 5.76 -12.99
C LEU A 226 11.34 6.84 -14.02
N ILE A 227 12.37 7.43 -14.63
CA ILE A 227 12.24 8.44 -15.69
C ILE A 227 11.52 7.85 -16.90
N ASP A 228 11.89 6.63 -17.32
CA ASP A 228 11.23 5.98 -18.45
C ASP A 228 9.76 5.64 -18.15
N ILE A 229 9.43 5.26 -16.90
CA ILE A 229 8.04 5.12 -16.46
C ILE A 229 7.29 6.45 -16.58
N CYS A 230 7.86 7.58 -16.14
CA CYS A 230 7.22 8.89 -16.31
C CYS A 230 6.93 9.20 -17.78
N ARG A 231 7.94 9.06 -18.64
CA ARG A 231 7.82 9.34 -20.08
C ARG A 231 6.75 8.48 -20.74
N LYS A 232 6.76 7.17 -20.49
CA LYS A 232 5.81 6.23 -21.10
C LYS A 232 4.38 6.38 -20.56
N THR A 233 4.22 6.95 -19.37
CA THR A 233 2.89 7.20 -18.79
C THR A 233 2.39 8.64 -19.01
N GLY A 234 3.21 9.50 -19.61
CA GLY A 234 2.89 10.92 -19.80
C GLY A 234 2.77 11.69 -18.47
N ALA A 235 3.50 11.26 -17.45
CA ALA A 235 3.51 11.89 -16.13
C ALA A 235 4.48 13.08 -16.08
N ASP A 236 4.12 14.09 -15.29
CA ASP A 236 4.94 15.30 -15.07
C ASP A 236 6.04 15.04 -14.03
N GLY A 237 5.97 13.93 -13.31
CA GLY A 237 6.98 13.56 -12.32
C GLY A 237 6.76 12.22 -11.64
N TYR A 238 7.67 11.88 -10.72
CA TYR A 238 7.68 10.60 -10.03
C TYR A 238 7.58 10.76 -8.50
N LEU A 239 6.70 9.98 -7.87
CA LEU A 239 6.59 9.87 -6.42
C LEU A 239 7.28 8.61 -5.91
N SER A 240 8.42 8.79 -5.23
CA SER A 240 9.20 7.71 -4.61
C SER A 240 8.81 7.45 -3.15
N GLY A 241 8.94 6.20 -2.70
CA GLY A 241 8.82 5.90 -1.27
C GLY A 241 10.06 6.35 -0.48
N THR A 242 9.94 6.51 0.84
CA THR A 242 11.06 6.94 1.71
C THR A 242 12.03 5.82 2.11
N GLY A 243 11.76 4.58 1.72
CA GLY A 243 12.63 3.42 1.97
C GLY A 243 13.83 3.38 1.04
N GLY A 244 14.06 2.21 0.42
CA GLY A 244 15.22 1.98 -0.44
C GLY A 244 15.38 2.92 -1.65
N ALA A 245 14.37 3.72 -2.00
CA ALA A 245 14.51 4.69 -3.09
C ALA A 245 15.55 5.78 -2.80
N LYS A 246 15.67 6.22 -1.55
CA LYS A 246 16.64 7.25 -1.15
C LYS A 246 18.10 6.87 -1.42
N SER A 247 18.42 5.58 -1.55
CA SER A 247 19.79 5.13 -1.79
C SER A 247 20.19 5.08 -3.27
N TYR A 248 19.23 5.19 -4.19
CA TYR A 248 19.53 5.09 -5.63
C TYR A 248 18.95 6.21 -6.49
N VAL A 249 17.96 6.95 -6.01
CA VAL A 249 17.37 8.09 -6.73
C VAL A 249 18.43 9.18 -6.86
N GLN A 250 18.62 9.67 -8.09
CA GLN A 250 19.49 10.79 -8.44
C GLN A 250 18.58 11.92 -8.90
N LEU A 251 18.48 13.01 -8.14
CA LEU A 251 17.51 14.08 -8.38
C LEU A 251 17.89 14.90 -9.62
N GLU A 252 19.20 15.02 -9.87
CA GLU A 252 19.79 15.75 -10.99
C GLU A 252 19.29 15.17 -12.32
N LYS A 253 19.17 13.83 -12.41
CA LYS A 253 18.62 13.17 -13.61
C LYS A 253 17.15 13.49 -13.87
N PHE A 254 16.36 13.76 -12.83
CA PHE A 254 14.97 14.19 -12.99
C PHE A 254 14.91 15.64 -13.48
N GLU A 255 15.74 16.51 -12.91
CA GLU A 255 15.87 17.91 -13.33
C GLU A 255 16.30 18.01 -14.81
N GLU A 256 17.35 17.28 -15.20
CA GLU A 256 17.81 17.18 -16.60
C GLU A 256 16.73 16.64 -17.55
N ALA A 257 15.88 15.73 -17.06
CA ALA A 257 14.77 15.17 -17.82
C ALA A 257 13.52 16.08 -17.85
N GLY A 258 13.53 17.22 -17.16
CA GLY A 258 12.38 18.11 -17.04
C GLY A 258 11.21 17.50 -16.28
N LEU A 259 11.49 16.61 -15.33
CA LEU A 259 10.49 15.88 -14.54
C LEU A 259 10.56 16.28 -13.06
N LEU A 260 9.39 16.38 -12.42
CA LEU A 260 9.32 16.55 -10.97
C LEU A 260 9.69 15.24 -10.26
N HIS A 261 10.23 15.37 -9.05
CA HIS A 261 10.43 14.23 -8.15
C HIS A 261 9.99 14.59 -6.74
N GLU A 262 9.23 13.68 -6.13
CA GLU A 262 8.80 13.81 -4.74
C GLU A 262 9.06 12.53 -3.94
N PHE A 263 9.24 12.69 -2.63
CA PHE A 263 9.25 11.58 -1.69
C PHE A 263 7.96 11.54 -0.89
N GLN A 264 7.38 10.34 -0.81
CA GLN A 264 6.20 10.02 -0.02
C GLN A 264 6.33 10.55 1.41
N GLN A 265 5.33 11.29 1.86
CA GLN A 265 5.24 11.71 3.25
C GLN A 265 4.38 10.72 4.01
N PHE A 266 5.01 9.85 4.80
CA PHE A 266 4.30 8.81 5.54
C PHE A 266 4.71 8.77 7.01
N THR A 267 3.72 8.92 7.87
CA THR A 267 3.81 8.62 9.30
C THR A 267 2.90 7.43 9.58
N HIS A 268 3.45 6.39 10.20
CA HIS A 268 2.67 5.20 10.47
C HIS A 268 1.58 5.49 11.51
N PRO A 269 0.29 5.20 11.22
CA PRO A 269 -0.76 5.38 12.20
C PRO A 269 -0.55 4.40 13.35
N VAL A 270 -0.73 4.87 14.58
CA VAL A 270 -0.75 4.02 15.78
C VAL A 270 -2.20 3.70 16.09
N TYR A 271 -2.51 2.42 16.23
CA TYR A 271 -3.86 1.93 16.51
C TYR A 271 -3.80 0.76 17.50
N PRO A 272 -4.90 0.47 18.21
CA PRO A 272 -4.97 -0.70 19.08
C PRO A 272 -4.80 -1.98 18.24
N GLN A 273 -3.83 -2.82 18.61
CA GLN A 273 -3.70 -4.16 18.03
C GLN A 273 -4.19 -5.19 19.04
N ILE A 274 -4.92 -6.21 18.57
CA ILE A 274 -5.54 -7.26 19.41
C ILE A 274 -4.57 -7.95 20.36
N HIS A 275 -3.29 -8.07 19.99
CA HIS A 275 -2.26 -8.73 20.80
C HIS A 275 -1.55 -7.79 21.80
N GLY A 276 -2.09 -6.58 22.05
CA GLY A 276 -1.60 -5.61 23.03
C GLY A 276 -0.35 -4.84 22.58
N GLY A 277 -0.15 -3.59 22.99
CA GLY A 277 0.93 -2.77 22.46
C GLY A 277 0.84 -2.55 20.95
N PHE A 278 1.88 -1.96 20.34
CA PHE A 278 1.87 -1.59 18.93
C PHE A 278 3.16 -2.02 18.22
N VAL A 279 3.01 -2.72 17.09
CA VAL A 279 4.10 -3.14 16.21
C VAL A 279 3.83 -2.58 14.81
N PRO A 280 4.68 -1.66 14.30
CA PRO A 280 4.47 -1.05 13.00
C PRO A 280 4.87 -2.00 11.86
N ARG A 281 4.46 -1.67 10.63
CA ARG A 281 4.90 -2.31 9.37
C ARG A 281 4.51 -3.79 9.22
N MET A 282 3.40 -4.19 9.83
CA MET A 282 2.74 -5.46 9.53
C MET A 282 2.01 -5.41 8.17
N ALA A 283 1.64 -6.58 7.65
CA ALA A 283 0.69 -6.68 6.54
C ALA A 283 -0.57 -5.84 6.81
N VAL A 284 -1.15 -5.22 5.78
CA VAL A 284 -2.31 -4.32 5.90
C VAL A 284 -3.53 -4.96 6.56
N LEU A 285 -3.68 -6.28 6.48
CA LEU A 285 -4.74 -7.01 7.18
C LEU A 285 -4.71 -6.77 8.70
N ASP A 286 -3.53 -6.50 9.27
CA ASP A 286 -3.42 -6.18 10.70
C ASP A 286 -4.15 -4.87 11.00
N LEU A 287 -3.99 -3.85 10.17
CA LEU A 287 -4.74 -2.61 10.29
C LEU A 287 -6.24 -2.87 10.09
N LEU A 288 -6.61 -3.53 8.99
CA LEU A 288 -8.01 -3.76 8.64
C LEU A 288 -8.77 -4.52 9.73
N PHE A 289 -8.18 -5.57 10.31
CA PHE A 289 -8.88 -6.35 11.33
C PHE A 289 -8.98 -5.64 12.68
N ASN A 290 -8.13 -4.64 12.93
CA ASN A 290 -8.09 -3.91 14.19
C ASN A 290 -8.87 -2.58 14.18
N VAL A 291 -9.03 -1.91 13.02
CA VAL A 291 -9.70 -0.58 12.91
C VAL A 291 -10.56 -0.39 11.67
#